data_AF-A0A074LKI7-F1
#
_entry.id   AF-A0A074LKI7-F1
#
_cell.length_a   1.000
_cell.length_b   1.000
_cell.length_c   1.000
_cell.angle_alpha   90.00
_cell.angle_beta   90.00
_cell.angle_gamma   90.00
#
_symmetry.space_group_name_H-M   'P 1'
#
loop_
_entity.id
_entity.type
_entity.pdbx_description
1 polymer ?
#
loop_
_entity_poly.entity_id
_entity_poly.type
_entity_poly.pdbx_seq_one_letter_code
_entity_poly.pdbx_strand_id
1 'polypeptide(L)' 'MKYVIKLEINGIDFEVNTEASNEREAKDLMWETIRKSTSIHSIDVEPIAKQASISSRFVSGLKSALLL' A
#
# COMPACT_ATOMS: atom_id res chain seq x y z
N MET A 1 8.64 -13.37 27.70
CA MET A 1 9.34 -14.25 26.73
C MET A 1 9.89 -13.37 25.62
N LYS A 2 11.05 -13.72 25.05
CA LYS A 2 11.65 -12.96 23.95
C LYS A 2 11.13 -13.49 22.61
N TYR A 3 10.60 -12.61 21.78
CA TYR A 3 10.12 -12.90 20.44
C TYR A 3 10.98 -12.17 19.42
N VAL A 4 11.31 -12.87 18.33
CA VAL A 4 11.99 -12.31 17.17
C VAL A 4 11.01 -12.37 16.02
N ILE A 5 10.55 -11.22 15.55
CA ILE A 5 9.57 -11.11 14.48
C ILE A 5 10.29 -10.62 13.22
N LYS A 6 10.23 -11.43 12.15
CA LYS A 6 10.80 -11.08 10.85
C LYS A 6 9.69 -10.59 9.93
N LEU A 7 9.91 -9.43 9.31
CA LEU A 7 8.93 -8.75 8.47
C LEU A 7 9.59 -8.33 7.17
N GLU A 8 8.88 -8.48 6.06
CA GLU A 8 9.31 -7.97 4.77
C GLU A 8 8.42 -6.78 4.41
N ILE A 9 9.02 -5.61 4.17
CA ILE A 9 8.31 -4.42 3.70
C ILE A 9 9.03 -3.92 2.45
N ASN A 10 8.34 -3.90 1.30
CA ASN A 10 8.89 -3.47 0.01
C ASN A 10 10.20 -4.19 -0.39
N GLY A 11 10.31 -5.49 -0.08
CA GLY A 11 11.50 -6.30 -0.37
C GLY A 11 12.68 -6.08 0.57
N ILE A 12 12.50 -5.34 1.66
CA ILE A 12 13.50 -5.16 2.72
C ILE A 12 13.07 -5.96 3.93
N ASP A 13 13.97 -6.82 4.41
CA ASP A 13 13.77 -7.62 5.62
C ASP A 13 14.11 -6.81 6.88
N PHE A 14 13.17 -6.81 7.83
CA PHE A 14 13.29 -6.21 9.14
C PHE A 14 13.19 -7.28 10.22
N GLU A 15 14.05 -7.16 11.22
CA GLU A 15 14.00 -8.00 12.42
C GLU A 15 13.63 -7.14 13.63
N VAL A 16 12.49 -7.45 14.24
CA VAL A 16 11.98 -6.76 15.43
C VAL A 16 12.11 -7.70 16.62
N ASN A 17 12.95 -7.32 17.57
CA ASN A 17 13.10 -8.00 18.84
C ASN A 17 12.11 -7.39 19.85
N THR A 18 11.17 -8.20 20.35
CA THR A 18 10.16 -7.76 21.34
C THR A 18 10.14 -8.68 22.55
N GLU A 19 9.93 -8.12 23.73
CA GLU A 19 9.66 -8.89 24.94
C GLU A 19 8.16 -8.78 25.28
N ALA A 20 7.47 -9.91 25.32
CA ALA A 20 6.03 -9.96 25.56
C ALA A 20 5.64 -11.21 26.36
N SER A 21 4.43 -11.22 26.90
CA SER A 21 3.90 -12.35 27.66
C SER A 21 3.29 -13.42 26.74
N ASN A 22 2.82 -13.03 25.56
CA ASN A 22 2.23 -13.92 24.56
C ASN A 22 2.45 -13.39 23.13
N GLU A 23 2.17 -14.22 22.13
CA GLU A 23 2.36 -13.87 20.70
C GLU A 23 1.52 -12.69 20.23
N ARG A 24 0.29 -12.54 20.77
CA ARG A 24 -0.61 -11.45 20.38
C ARG A 24 -0.04 -10.11 20.81
N GLU A 25 0.40 -10.03 22.06
CA GLU A 25 1.05 -8.84 22.63
C GLU A 25 2.36 -8.52 21.89
N ALA A 26 3.14 -9.53 21.49
CA ALA A 26 4.34 -9.32 20.68
C ALA A 26 4.03 -8.65 19.33
N LYS A 27 2.94 -9.07 18.65
CA LYS A 27 2.48 -8.45 17.40
C LYS A 27 1.97 -7.02 17.59
N ASP A 28 1.25 -6.76 18.67
CA ASP A 28 0.73 -5.42 18.97
C ASP A 28 1.90 -4.44 19.25
N LEU A 29 2.88 -4.86 20.05
CA LEU A 29 4.10 -4.08 20.33
C LEU A 29 4.94 -3.83 19.08
N MET A 30 5.05 -4.82 18.20
CA MET A 30 5.71 -4.67 16.90
C MET A 30 5.01 -3.60 16.04
N TRP A 31 3.67 -3.63 15.94
CA TRP A 31 2.92 -2.62 15.19
C TRP A 31 3.02 -1.22 15.78
N GLU A 32 3.08 -1.10 17.12
CA GLU A 32 3.37 0.18 17.77
C GLU A 32 4.77 0.69 17.43
N THR A 33 5.76 -0.20 17.42
CA THR A 33 7.15 0.16 17.13
C THR A 33 7.28 0.70 15.70
N ILE A 34 6.67 0.00 14.74
CA ILE A 34 6.61 0.45 13.35
C ILE A 34 5.96 1.83 13.28
N ARG A 35 4.76 2.00 13.86
CA ARG A 35 4.05 3.29 13.87
C ARG A 35 4.86 4.42 14.49
N LYS A 36 5.60 4.17 15.57
CA LYS A 36 6.47 5.18 16.21
C LYS A 36 7.69 5.52 15.35
N SER A 37 8.21 4.55 14.59
CA SER A 37 9.41 4.72 13.75
C SER A 37 9.12 5.32 12.36
N THR A 38 7.87 5.28 11.90
CA THR A 38 7.47 5.76 10.58
C THR A 38 6.75 7.11 10.68
N SER A 39 7.18 8.09 9.89
CA SER A 39 6.45 9.35 9.70
C SER A 39 5.70 9.38 8.38
N ILE A 40 4.45 9.81 8.40
CA ILE A 40 3.68 10.07 7.17
C ILE A 40 4.17 11.38 6.58
N HIS A 41 4.78 11.32 5.39
CA HIS A 41 5.30 12.51 4.68
C HIS A 41 4.26 13.20 3.81
N SER A 42 3.46 12.44 3.06
CA SER A 42 2.33 12.93 2.27
C SER A 42 1.21 11.88 2.24
N ILE A 43 -0.01 12.35 2.02
CA ILE A 43 -1.16 11.50 1.69
C ILE A 43 -1.68 12.02 0.37
N ASP A 44 -1.28 11.37 -0.72
CA ASP A 44 -1.70 11.72 -2.06
C ASP A 44 -2.94 10.91 -2.43
N VAL A 45 -3.98 11.61 -2.89
CA VAL A 45 -5.18 10.95 -3.42
C VAL A 45 -4.88 10.59 -4.87
N GLU A 46 -4.65 9.30 -5.15
CA GLU A 46 -4.65 8.86 -6.53
C GLU A 46 -6.03 9.14 -7.13
N PRO A 47 -6.12 9.93 -8.21
CA PRO A 47 -7.38 10.09 -8.89
C PRO A 47 -7.79 8.70 -9.37
N ILE A 48 -8.92 8.20 -8.86
CA ILE A 48 -9.58 7.02 -9.41
C ILE A 48 -9.76 7.33 -10.89
N ALA A 49 -8.93 6.73 -11.74
CA ALA A 49 -9.04 6.88 -13.17
C ALA A 49 -10.44 6.38 -13.51
N LYS A 50 -11.39 7.30 -13.71
CA LYS A 50 -12.70 6.96 -14.26
C LYS A 50 -12.37 6.19 -15.53
N GLN A 51 -12.63 4.89 -15.51
CA GLN A 51 -12.51 4.03 -16.67
C GLN A 51 -13.26 4.77 -17.78
N ALA A 52 -12.51 5.41 -18.69
CA ALA A 52 -13.09 5.88 -19.92
C ALA A 52 -13.57 4.60 -20.58
N SER A 53 -14.88 4.37 -20.52
CA SER A 53 -15.50 3.18 -21.06
C SER A 53 -14.98 3.02 -22.49
N ILE A 54 -14.58 1.80 -22.83
CA ILE A 54 -14.02 1.44 -24.15
C ILE A 54 -14.91 1.99 -25.30
N SER A 55 -16.21 2.20 -25.05
CA SER A 55 -17.15 2.87 -25.95
C SER A 55 -16.81 4.32 -26.31
N SER A 56 -16.22 5.11 -25.40
CA SER A 56 -15.85 6.52 -25.66
C SER A 56 -14.69 6.66 -26.65
N ARG A 57 -13.72 5.73 -26.61
CA ARG A 57 -12.59 5.70 -27.55
C ARG A 57 -13.02 5.27 -28.96
N PHE A 58 -14.00 4.38 -29.07
CA PHE A 58 -14.52 3.92 -30.36
C PHE A 58 -15.33 5.00 -31.10
N VAL A 59 -16.19 5.74 -30.38
CA VAL A 59 -16.95 6.86 -30.96
C VAL A 59 -16.01 7.99 -31.43
N SER A 60 -14.93 8.24 -30.68
CA SER A 60 -13.91 9.21 -31.10
C SER A 60 -13.18 8.78 -32.38
N GLY A 61 -12.81 7.49 -32.50
CA GLY A 61 -12.15 6.97 -33.71
C GLY A 61 -13.04 6.98 -34.95
N LEU A 62 -14.34 6.67 -34.79
CA LEU A 62 -15.31 6.71 -35.89
C LEU A 62 -15.58 8.13 -36.40
N LYS A 63 -15.70 9.11 -35.51
CA LYS A 63 -15.90 10.51 -35.91
C LYS A 63 -14.70 11.06 -36.68
N SER A 64 -13.49 10.70 -36.29
CA SER A 64 -12.27 11.14 -36.98
C SER A 64 -12.11 10.52 -38.36
N ALA A 65 -12.61 9.30 -38.59
CA ALA A 65 -12.55 8.63 -39.89
C ALA A 65 -13.65 9.08 -40.88
N LEU A 66 -14.75 9.68 -40.41
CA LEU A 66 -15.84 10.20 -41.25
C LEU A 66 -15.68 11.69 -41.65
N LEU A 67 -14.71 12.38 -41.04
CA LEU A 67 -14.37 13.79 -41.33
C LEU A 67 -13.11 13.94 -42.19
N LEU A 68 -12.52 12.82 -42.64
CA LEU A 68 -11.48 12.71 -43.66
C LEU A 68 -12.11 12.17 -44.96
#